data_AF-A0A538R3Z0-F1
#
_entry.id   AF-A0A538R3Z0-F1
#
_cell.length_a   1.000
_cell.length_b   1.000
_cell.length_c   1.000
_cell.angle_alpha   90.00
_cell.angle_beta   90.00
_cell.angle_gamma   90.00
#
_symmetry.space_group_name_H-M   'P 1'
#
loop_
_entity.id
_entity.type
_entity.pdbx_description
1 polymer ?
#
loop_
_entity_poly.entity_id
_entity_poly.type
_entity_poly.pdbx_seq_one_letter_code
_entity_poly.pdbx_strand_id
1 'polypeptide(L)'
;MRAVWLLAACAACGNDRAAPVGDDPGSDDDPLAVSDAPPPGSLDDLHPRILAKRCSGQPGLCHNGQFEPNLSTPALTYAYVVGRPSIEKLDRLRVRPGDAARSVLIDKLRNRNGVSTQMPLGADPLAEADIQALEAWIDGGALRAPGAAPPPVLDNPPHRPEVAIFDAGGARLDGAGPVKVNPGTTLVLRHSVQDFETADAAIPFAAVILGVVSSPNKIADGLNVVLEPTASDPQTGRTSYDAAGPMSRGDRLDYLRSWTIGTTLTVIDPRHKENRFDVSAHGLTLAVFAVYLDALPGGMAAFDTSASQIQIQ
;
A
#
# COMPACT_ATOMS: atom_id res chain seq x y z
N MET A 1 -45.97 42.21 -56.40
CA MET A 1 -44.53 42.53 -56.52
C MET A 1 -43.85 42.18 -55.20
N ARG A 2 -42.79 41.36 -55.26
CA ARG A 2 -41.77 41.08 -54.23
C ARG A 2 -42.26 40.76 -52.80
N ALA A 3 -42.34 39.45 -52.51
CA ALA A 3 -42.14 38.93 -51.17
C ALA A 3 -40.63 38.91 -50.87
N VAL A 4 -40.22 39.55 -49.79
CA VAL A 4 -38.89 39.39 -49.19
C VAL A 4 -39.11 39.03 -47.73
N TRP A 5 -38.50 37.91 -47.36
CA TRP A 5 -38.46 37.32 -46.03
C TRP A 5 -37.65 38.18 -45.06
N LEU A 6 -38.13 38.31 -43.81
CA LEU A 6 -37.26 38.61 -42.68
C LEU A 6 -37.58 37.66 -41.51
N LEU A 7 -36.49 37.13 -40.96
CA LEU A 7 -36.39 36.06 -39.98
C LEU A 7 -37.16 36.34 -38.68
N ALA A 8 -37.79 35.28 -38.16
CA ALA A 8 -38.25 35.18 -36.78
C ALA A 8 -37.05 35.01 -35.83
N ALA A 9 -36.84 35.98 -34.94
CA ALA A 9 -36.11 35.76 -33.69
C ALA A 9 -37.16 35.48 -32.61
N CYS A 10 -37.20 34.25 -32.11
CA CYS A 10 -38.03 33.88 -30.97
C CYS A 10 -37.58 34.68 -29.75
N ALA A 11 -38.45 35.57 -29.29
CA ALA A 11 -38.46 36.08 -27.94
C ALA A 11 -38.90 34.95 -27.00
N ALA A 12 -38.07 34.63 -25.99
CA ALA A 12 -38.54 33.95 -24.79
C ALA A 12 -38.44 34.94 -23.63
N CYS A 13 -39.62 35.36 -23.15
CA CYS A 13 -39.80 36.17 -21.95
C CYS A 13 -39.28 35.42 -20.71
N GLY A 14 -38.70 36.19 -19.80
CA GLY A 14 -38.16 35.71 -18.54
C GLY A 14 -39.20 35.18 -17.56
N ASN A 15 -38.67 34.60 -16.49
CA ASN A 15 -39.34 34.57 -15.20
C ASN A 15 -38.31 34.87 -14.12
N ASP A 16 -38.48 36.03 -13.50
CA ASP A 16 -37.69 36.54 -12.39
C ASP A 16 -37.86 35.64 -11.17
N ARG A 17 -36.74 35.06 -10.72
CA ARG A 17 -36.42 34.93 -9.30
C ARG A 17 -34.91 35.11 -9.16
N ALA A 18 -34.46 36.35 -9.11
CA ALA A 18 -33.20 36.69 -8.48
C ALA A 18 -33.31 36.33 -7.00
N ALA A 19 -32.90 35.11 -6.65
CA ALA A 19 -32.44 34.87 -5.30
C ALA A 19 -31.24 35.81 -5.09
N PRO A 20 -31.14 36.51 -3.95
CA PRO A 20 -29.89 37.18 -3.64
C PRO A 20 -28.82 36.09 -3.67
N VAL A 21 -27.81 36.27 -4.53
CA VAL A 21 -26.54 35.58 -4.35
C VAL A 21 -26.07 36.07 -2.99
N GLY A 22 -26.37 35.29 -1.94
CA GLY A 22 -25.65 35.43 -0.70
C GLY A 22 -24.19 35.24 -1.08
N ASP A 23 -23.34 36.17 -0.65
CA ASP A 23 -21.92 35.93 -0.57
C ASP A 23 -21.76 34.68 0.31
N ASP A 24 -21.77 33.52 -0.33
CA ASP A 24 -21.27 32.29 0.24
C ASP A 24 -19.76 32.51 0.29
N PRO A 25 -19.13 32.64 1.46
CA PRO A 25 -17.69 32.51 1.55
C PRO A 25 -17.41 31.02 1.36
N GLY A 26 -17.62 30.55 0.13
CA GLY A 26 -17.17 29.25 -0.31
C GLY A 26 -15.69 29.22 0.00
N SER A 27 -15.31 28.31 0.88
CA SER A 27 -13.93 28.02 1.22
C SER A 27 -13.09 28.00 -0.05
N ASP A 28 -12.07 28.85 -0.09
CA ASP A 28 -10.93 28.86 -1.03
C ASP A 28 -10.12 27.53 -0.95
N ASP A 29 -10.78 26.39 -0.79
CA ASP A 29 -10.18 25.06 -0.77
C ASP A 29 -9.97 24.57 -2.21
N ASP A 30 -9.36 25.42 -3.06
CA ASP A 30 -8.65 24.87 -4.21
C ASP A 30 -7.38 24.21 -3.66
N PRO A 31 -7.27 22.87 -3.69
CA PRO A 31 -6.06 22.20 -3.23
C PRO A 31 -4.86 22.61 -4.07
N LEU A 32 -4.99 23.26 -5.22
CA LEU A 32 -3.90 23.79 -6.04
C LEU A 32 -3.57 25.26 -5.75
N ALA A 33 -4.39 25.97 -4.97
CA ALA A 33 -4.11 27.36 -4.61
C ALA A 33 -2.79 27.46 -3.83
N VAL A 34 -2.02 28.50 -4.17
CA VAL A 34 -0.81 28.90 -3.48
C VAL A 34 -1.08 30.29 -2.93
N SER A 35 -0.86 30.48 -1.63
CA SER A 35 -1.03 31.81 -1.02
C SER A 35 -0.09 32.83 -1.66
N ASP A 36 -0.59 34.04 -1.90
CA ASP A 36 0.23 35.17 -2.41
C ASP A 36 1.34 35.60 -1.44
N ALA A 37 1.22 35.25 -0.15
CA ALA A 37 2.21 35.50 0.89
C ALA A 37 2.38 34.26 1.79
N PRO A 38 3.06 33.21 1.31
CA PRO A 38 3.15 31.96 2.05
C PRO A 38 3.98 32.17 3.33
N PRO A 39 3.57 31.59 4.47
CA PRO A 39 4.33 31.74 5.71
C PRO A 39 5.75 31.19 5.58
N PRO A 40 6.77 31.88 6.13
CA PRO A 40 8.15 31.42 6.03
C PRO A 40 8.34 30.00 6.58
N GLY A 41 9.02 29.14 5.81
CA GLY A 41 9.27 27.75 6.16
C GLY A 41 8.09 26.80 5.94
N SER A 42 6.95 27.28 5.46
CA SER A 42 5.86 26.42 4.99
C SER A 42 6.22 25.72 3.68
N LEU A 43 5.48 24.68 3.30
CA LEU A 43 5.69 24.03 2.00
C LEU A 43 5.43 25.00 0.84
N ASP A 44 4.40 25.86 0.97
CA ASP A 44 4.06 26.85 -0.06
C ASP A 44 5.17 27.90 -0.25
N ASP A 45 5.99 28.17 0.76
CA ASP A 45 7.18 29.03 0.68
C ASP A 45 8.42 28.27 0.18
N LEU A 46 8.66 27.06 0.69
CA LEU A 46 9.81 26.24 0.33
C LEU A 46 9.74 25.70 -1.10
N HIS A 47 8.54 25.39 -1.59
CA HIS A 47 8.34 24.83 -2.92
C HIS A 47 8.88 25.71 -4.04
N PRO A 48 8.44 26.98 -4.22
CA PRO A 48 8.97 27.84 -5.28
C PRO A 48 10.44 28.21 -5.05
N ARG A 49 10.91 28.25 -3.79
CA ARG A 49 12.31 28.57 -3.48
C ARG A 49 13.28 27.45 -3.79
N ILE A 50 12.86 26.20 -3.58
CA ILE A 50 13.75 25.03 -3.57
C ILE A 50 13.24 23.97 -4.56
N LEU A 51 12.08 23.35 -4.28
CA LEU A 51 11.62 22.15 -4.99
C LEU A 51 11.29 22.41 -6.46
N ALA A 52 10.56 23.49 -6.75
CA ALA A 52 10.30 23.91 -8.12
C ALA A 52 11.61 24.20 -8.86
N LYS A 53 12.52 24.97 -8.27
CA LYS A 53 13.76 25.37 -8.96
C LYS A 53 14.73 24.21 -9.21
N ARG A 54 14.75 23.21 -8.33
CA ARG A 54 15.79 22.18 -8.32
C ARG A 54 15.28 20.79 -8.71
N CYS A 55 13.96 20.56 -8.71
CA CYS A 55 13.39 19.23 -8.91
C CYS A 55 12.30 19.14 -10.00
N SER A 56 11.51 20.19 -10.27
CA SER A 56 10.30 20.06 -11.12
C SER A 56 10.02 21.20 -12.12
N GLY A 57 10.56 22.40 -11.92
CA GLY A 57 10.11 23.63 -12.59
C GLY A 57 10.90 24.04 -13.83
N GLN A 58 11.85 23.22 -14.31
CA GLN A 58 12.70 23.56 -15.45
C GLN A 58 12.85 22.38 -16.43
N PRO A 59 13.03 22.64 -17.74
CA PRO A 59 13.34 21.60 -18.72
C PRO A 59 14.59 20.80 -18.32
N GLY A 60 14.50 19.47 -18.37
CA GLY A 60 15.57 18.56 -17.93
C GLY A 60 15.43 18.06 -16.48
N LEU A 61 14.52 18.62 -15.69
CA LEU A 61 14.17 18.10 -14.37
C LEU A 61 13.06 17.03 -14.45
N CYS A 62 13.07 16.08 -13.52
CA CYS A 62 12.28 14.85 -13.64
C CYS A 62 10.92 14.90 -12.92
N HIS A 63 10.78 15.64 -11.83
CA HIS A 63 9.60 15.54 -10.94
C HIS A 63 8.46 16.48 -11.31
N ASN A 64 8.16 16.62 -12.60
CA ASN A 64 7.14 17.54 -13.13
C ASN A 64 5.87 16.85 -13.64
N GLY A 65 5.66 15.60 -13.24
CA GLY A 65 4.58 14.74 -13.72
C GLY A 65 5.01 13.74 -14.81
N GLN A 66 6.24 13.82 -15.31
CA GLN A 66 6.83 12.76 -16.14
C GLN A 66 7.31 11.56 -15.29
N PHE A 67 7.76 11.82 -14.06
CA PHE A 67 8.19 10.81 -13.10
C PHE A 67 7.57 11.06 -11.73
N GLU A 68 7.27 9.97 -11.02
CA GLU A 68 6.81 9.98 -9.63
C GLU A 68 7.98 10.17 -8.64
N PRO A 69 7.80 10.91 -7.52
CA PRO A 69 6.67 11.77 -7.17
C PRO A 69 6.52 12.99 -8.10
N ASN A 70 5.28 13.45 -8.31
CA ASN A 70 5.02 14.72 -8.97
C ASN A 70 5.17 15.91 -7.97
N LEU A 71 6.14 16.78 -8.23
CA LEU A 71 6.49 17.93 -7.39
C LEU A 71 6.24 19.27 -8.10
N SER A 72 5.41 19.30 -9.15
CA SER A 72 5.22 20.49 -9.99
C SER A 72 4.52 21.66 -9.29
N THR A 73 3.70 21.37 -8.27
CA THR A 73 3.03 22.38 -7.43
C THR A 73 3.21 22.04 -5.94
N PRO A 74 3.01 23.00 -5.01
CA PRO A 74 3.02 22.70 -3.57
C PRO A 74 1.99 21.63 -3.21
N ALA A 75 0.82 21.69 -3.84
CA ALA A 75 -0.25 20.73 -3.69
C ALA A 75 0.13 19.29 -4.05
N LEU A 76 0.68 19.12 -5.25
CA LEU A 76 1.09 17.82 -5.75
C LEU A 76 2.28 17.33 -4.92
N THR A 77 3.24 18.21 -4.61
CA THR A 77 4.32 17.89 -3.69
C THR A 77 3.78 17.31 -2.38
N TYR A 78 2.87 18.03 -1.72
CA TYR A 78 2.27 17.60 -0.47
C TYR A 78 1.60 16.23 -0.60
N ALA A 79 0.73 16.09 -1.60
CA ALA A 79 -0.06 14.88 -1.84
C ALA A 79 0.78 13.65 -2.19
N TYR A 80 1.94 13.83 -2.83
CA TYR A 80 2.79 12.74 -3.32
C TYR A 80 3.97 12.38 -2.41
N VAL A 81 4.31 13.21 -1.41
CA VAL A 81 5.47 12.93 -0.53
C VAL A 81 5.12 12.83 0.95
N VAL A 82 4.18 13.62 1.47
CA VAL A 82 3.93 13.65 2.92
C VAL A 82 3.06 12.46 3.32
N GLY A 83 3.58 11.62 4.22
CA GLY A 83 2.88 10.40 4.64
C GLY A 83 2.73 9.39 3.51
N ARG A 84 3.68 9.36 2.56
CA ARG A 84 3.65 8.43 1.43
C ARG A 84 4.77 7.39 1.51
N PRO A 85 4.48 6.10 1.31
CA PRO A 85 5.48 5.06 1.18
C PRO A 85 6.57 5.40 0.15
N SER A 86 7.82 5.07 0.49
CA SER A 86 8.89 5.08 -0.50
C SER A 86 8.88 3.78 -1.28
N ILE A 87 9.03 3.88 -2.60
CA ILE A 87 9.17 2.72 -3.49
C ILE A 87 10.60 2.15 -3.41
N GLU A 88 11.58 2.99 -3.09
CA GLU A 88 12.99 2.59 -3.01
C GLU A 88 13.39 2.05 -1.64
N LYS A 89 12.72 2.52 -0.58
CA LYS A 89 12.98 2.18 0.82
C LYS A 89 11.66 1.75 1.44
N LEU A 90 11.35 0.47 1.28
CA LEU A 90 10.05 -0.10 1.66
C LEU A 90 9.77 0.02 3.17
N ASP A 91 10.79 0.29 3.99
CA ASP A 91 10.69 0.50 5.43
C ASP A 91 10.51 1.98 5.83
N ARG A 92 10.33 2.91 4.87
CA ARG A 92 10.31 4.36 5.13
C ARG A 92 9.29 5.14 4.32
N LEU A 93 8.86 6.27 4.89
CA LEU A 93 8.06 7.27 4.18
C LEU A 93 8.95 8.23 3.38
N ARG A 94 8.46 8.71 2.23
CA ARG A 94 9.06 9.78 1.42
C ARG A 94 9.31 11.01 2.28
N VAL A 95 8.28 11.47 2.98
CA VAL A 95 8.36 12.43 4.09
C VAL A 95 7.56 11.89 5.26
N ARG A 96 8.22 11.73 6.42
CA ARG A 96 7.64 11.36 7.71
C ARG A 96 7.44 12.62 8.55
N PRO A 97 6.20 13.12 8.72
CA PRO A 97 5.92 14.27 9.58
C PRO A 97 6.55 14.11 10.98
N GLY A 98 7.29 15.12 11.43
CA GLY A 98 7.94 15.16 12.74
C GLY A 98 9.25 14.39 12.84
N ASP A 99 9.75 13.78 11.76
CA ASP A 99 11.02 13.05 11.77
C ASP A 99 11.73 13.11 10.40
N ALA A 100 12.53 14.17 10.22
CA ALA A 100 13.37 14.34 9.05
C ALA A 100 14.45 13.26 8.92
N ALA A 101 14.93 12.71 10.05
CA ALA A 101 15.99 11.70 10.06
C ALA A 101 15.55 10.37 9.43
N ARG A 102 14.25 10.04 9.53
CA ARG A 102 13.63 8.85 8.92
C ARG A 102 12.93 9.12 7.58
N SER A 103 13.04 10.32 7.03
CA SER A 103 12.41 10.70 5.75
C SER A 103 13.32 10.41 4.56
N VAL A 104 12.82 9.66 3.56
CA VAL A 104 13.60 9.30 2.35
C VAL A 104 13.99 10.53 1.52
N LEU A 105 13.20 11.60 1.55
CA LEU A 105 13.56 12.87 0.93
C LEU A 105 14.93 13.36 1.43
N ILE A 106 15.16 13.34 2.74
CA ILE A 106 16.44 13.78 3.32
C ILE A 106 17.54 12.77 3.01
N ASP A 107 17.23 11.47 3.00
CA ASP A 107 18.19 10.45 2.60
C ASP A 107 18.68 10.64 1.16
N LYS A 108 17.76 11.00 0.25
CA LYS A 108 18.04 11.35 -1.15
C LYS A 108 18.87 12.62 -1.30
N LEU A 109 18.56 13.67 -0.54
CA LEU A 109 19.31 14.93 -0.61
C LEU A 109 20.72 14.80 -0.03
N ARG A 110 20.87 14.00 1.04
CA ARG A 110 22.15 13.80 1.76
C ARG A 110 22.94 12.57 1.28
N ASN A 111 22.43 11.81 0.32
CA ASN A 111 23.02 10.57 -0.18
C ASN A 111 23.40 9.57 0.93
N ARG A 112 22.45 9.24 1.80
CA ARG A 112 22.68 8.35 2.94
C ARG A 112 21.68 7.20 2.99
N ASN A 113 21.85 6.28 3.94
CA ASN A 113 20.96 5.14 4.17
C ASN A 113 20.78 4.24 2.91
N GLY A 114 21.80 4.22 2.05
CA GLY A 114 21.88 3.36 0.87
C GLY A 114 20.84 3.68 -0.21
N VAL A 115 20.41 4.94 -0.34
CA VAL A 115 19.62 5.35 -1.51
C VAL A 115 20.40 5.12 -2.81
N SER A 116 19.69 4.80 -3.89
CA SER A 116 20.27 4.45 -5.19
C SER A 116 21.05 5.61 -5.83
N THR A 117 20.55 6.83 -5.65
CA THR A 117 21.08 8.07 -6.24
C THR A 117 20.80 9.26 -5.34
N GLN A 118 21.73 10.22 -5.34
CA GLN A 118 21.54 11.52 -4.71
C GLN A 118 20.65 12.42 -5.57
N MET A 119 19.76 13.17 -4.93
CA MET A 119 18.97 14.23 -5.57
C MET A 119 19.53 15.62 -5.19
N PRO A 120 19.48 16.61 -6.10
CA PRO A 120 18.99 16.50 -7.48
C PRO A 120 19.96 15.73 -8.40
N LEU A 121 19.43 14.79 -9.19
CA LEU A 121 20.24 13.93 -10.05
C LEU A 121 20.88 14.73 -11.19
N GLY A 122 22.19 14.53 -11.41
CA GLY A 122 22.90 15.18 -12.52
C GLY A 122 23.12 16.68 -12.35
N ALA A 123 22.88 17.22 -11.16
CA ALA A 123 23.16 18.60 -10.80
C ALA A 123 23.99 18.66 -9.51
N ASP A 124 24.51 19.84 -9.18
CA ASP A 124 25.17 20.05 -7.89
C ASP A 124 24.19 19.75 -6.74
N PRO A 125 24.68 19.18 -5.62
CA PRO A 125 23.90 19.01 -4.41
C PRO A 125 23.17 20.29 -3.99
N LEU A 126 22.06 20.12 -3.29
CA LEU A 126 21.34 21.25 -2.70
C LEU A 126 22.24 21.97 -1.68
N ALA A 127 22.06 23.28 -1.52
CA ALA A 127 22.80 24.01 -0.49
C ALA A 127 22.39 23.51 0.90
N GLU A 128 23.33 23.44 1.84
CA GLU A 128 23.06 22.93 3.18
C GLU A 128 21.93 23.69 3.89
N ALA A 129 21.84 25.01 3.68
CA ALA A 129 20.74 25.83 4.22
C ALA A 129 19.37 25.43 3.66
N ASP A 130 19.28 25.03 2.39
CA ASP A 130 18.02 24.57 1.79
C ASP A 130 17.63 23.19 2.35
N ILE A 131 18.60 22.29 2.56
CA ILE A 131 18.35 20.99 3.18
C ILE A 131 17.86 21.20 4.63
N GLN A 132 18.51 22.06 5.40
CA GLN A 132 18.10 22.38 6.78
C GLN A 132 16.71 23.00 6.84
N ALA A 133 16.33 23.84 5.86
CA ALA A 133 14.99 24.40 5.80
C ALA A 133 13.93 23.31 5.53
N LEU A 134 14.23 22.33 4.68
CA LEU A 134 13.36 21.17 4.46
C LEU A 134 13.30 20.26 5.69
N GLU A 135 14.42 20.01 6.38
CA GLU A 135 14.45 19.26 7.64
C GLU A 135 13.58 19.94 8.70
N ALA A 136 13.72 21.25 8.89
CA ALA A 136 12.92 22.02 9.84
C ALA A 136 11.42 21.98 9.50
N TRP A 137 11.06 22.05 8.21
CA TRP A 137 9.68 21.87 7.78
C TRP A 137 9.14 20.49 8.12
N ILE A 138 9.92 19.43 7.87
CA ILE A 138 9.51 18.05 8.18
C ILE A 138 9.36 17.87 9.70
N ASP A 139 10.36 18.28 10.48
CA ASP A 139 10.35 18.18 11.94
C ASP A 139 9.23 19.03 12.56
N GLY A 140 8.83 20.12 11.90
CA GLY A 140 7.64 20.93 12.23
C GLY A 140 6.29 20.28 11.89
N GLY A 141 6.28 18.99 11.54
CA GLY A 141 5.06 18.24 11.19
C GLY A 141 4.72 18.22 9.71
N ALA A 142 5.62 18.72 8.85
CA ALA A 142 5.49 18.69 7.39
C ALA A 142 4.16 19.25 6.87
N LEU A 143 3.58 20.26 7.53
CA LEU A 143 2.29 20.84 7.14
C LEU A 143 2.41 21.63 5.84
N ARG A 144 1.33 21.70 5.07
CA ARG A 144 1.32 22.51 3.84
C ARG A 144 1.50 23.99 4.16
N ALA A 145 0.71 24.47 5.11
CA ALA A 145 0.75 25.82 5.66
C ALA A 145 0.50 25.75 7.18
N PRO A 146 0.89 26.77 7.97
CA PRO A 146 0.56 26.84 9.39
C PRO A 146 -0.94 26.68 9.65
N GLY A 147 -1.30 25.78 10.56
CA GLY A 147 -2.71 25.50 10.90
C GLY A 147 -3.46 24.66 9.87
N ALA A 148 -2.84 24.29 8.73
CA ALA A 148 -3.42 23.32 7.82
C ALA A 148 -3.61 21.97 8.54
N ALA A 149 -4.69 21.27 8.20
CA ALA A 149 -4.88 19.91 8.66
C ALA A 149 -3.66 19.04 8.24
N PRO A 150 -3.26 18.07 9.07
CA PRO A 150 -2.27 17.08 8.65
C PRO A 150 -2.73 16.41 7.36
N PRO A 151 -1.80 15.87 6.55
CA PRO A 151 -2.20 15.17 5.33
C PRO A 151 -3.19 14.06 5.71
N PRO A 152 -4.23 13.81 4.90
CA PRO A 152 -5.07 12.65 5.10
C PRO A 152 -4.18 11.41 5.21
N VAL A 153 -4.37 10.65 6.29
CA VAL A 153 -3.76 9.33 6.42
C VAL A 153 -4.26 8.54 5.21
N LEU A 154 -3.35 8.18 4.31
CA LEU A 154 -3.74 7.27 3.25
C LEU A 154 -3.66 5.88 3.86
N ASP A 155 -4.81 5.21 3.91
CA ASP A 155 -4.87 3.76 4.04
C ASP A 155 -4.40 3.15 2.72
N ASN A 156 -3.09 3.23 2.47
CA ASN A 156 -2.51 2.53 1.34
C ASN A 156 -2.59 1.05 1.66
N PRO A 157 -3.17 0.22 0.78
CA PRO A 157 -3.16 -1.21 1.02
C PRO A 157 -1.71 -1.67 1.24
N PRO A 158 -1.48 -2.61 2.18
CA PRO A 158 -0.15 -3.11 2.46
C PRO A 158 0.57 -3.51 1.17
N HIS A 159 1.91 -3.45 1.19
CA HIS A 159 2.67 -4.05 0.09
C HIS A 159 2.25 -5.52 -0.06
N ARG A 160 2.34 -6.05 -1.30
CA ARG A 160 2.00 -7.46 -1.55
C ARG A 160 2.81 -8.34 -0.59
N PRO A 161 2.16 -9.16 0.25
CA PRO A 161 2.86 -9.99 1.21
C PRO A 161 3.71 -11.02 0.46
N GLU A 162 4.98 -11.15 0.82
CA GLU A 162 5.77 -12.30 0.39
C GLU A 162 5.32 -13.51 1.20
N VAL A 163 5.17 -14.66 0.56
CA VAL A 163 4.94 -15.96 1.24
C VAL A 163 6.13 -16.87 0.98
N ALA A 164 6.56 -17.58 2.02
CA ALA A 164 7.55 -18.64 1.92
C ALA A 164 7.19 -19.84 2.81
N ILE A 165 7.67 -21.01 2.43
CA ILE A 165 7.39 -22.29 3.09
C ILE A 165 8.71 -22.85 3.59
N PHE A 166 8.78 -23.15 4.88
CA PHE A 166 9.95 -23.75 5.51
C PHE A 166 9.59 -25.13 6.10
N ASP A 167 10.60 -25.96 6.32
CA ASP A 167 10.45 -27.11 7.21
C ASP A 167 10.53 -26.69 8.70
N ALA A 168 10.29 -27.65 9.60
CA ALA A 168 10.39 -27.43 11.04
C ALA A 168 11.82 -27.09 11.52
N GLY A 169 12.85 -27.37 10.72
CA GLY A 169 14.24 -27.03 10.99
C GLY A 169 14.64 -25.62 10.52
N GLY A 170 13.76 -24.92 9.82
CA GLY A 170 14.00 -23.58 9.27
C GLY A 170 14.63 -23.56 7.88
N ALA A 171 14.72 -24.69 7.17
CA ALA A 171 15.16 -24.70 5.79
C ALA A 171 14.01 -24.30 4.84
N ARG A 172 14.27 -23.38 3.92
CA ARG A 172 13.28 -22.93 2.92
C ARG A 172 13.03 -24.01 1.88
N LEU A 173 11.76 -24.28 1.57
CA LEU A 173 11.31 -25.32 0.65
C LEU A 173 10.73 -24.76 -0.65
N ASP A 174 10.18 -23.55 -0.64
CA ASP A 174 9.64 -22.87 -1.82
C ASP A 174 10.79 -22.27 -2.65
N GLY A 175 11.19 -22.98 -3.70
CA GLY A 175 12.25 -22.55 -4.62
C GLY A 175 11.83 -22.67 -6.08
N ALA A 176 11.71 -23.90 -6.57
CA ALA A 176 11.31 -24.21 -7.94
C ALA A 176 10.21 -25.27 -7.97
N GLY A 177 9.02 -24.89 -8.46
CA GLY A 177 7.86 -25.76 -8.53
C GLY A 177 7.17 -26.01 -7.17
N PRO A 178 6.19 -26.94 -7.12
CA PRO A 178 5.46 -27.25 -5.90
C PRO A 178 6.35 -27.89 -4.83
N VAL A 179 6.14 -27.49 -3.57
CA VAL A 179 6.75 -28.09 -2.37
C VAL A 179 6.17 -29.48 -2.17
N LYS A 180 6.99 -30.53 -2.33
CA LYS A 180 6.56 -31.92 -2.20
C LYS A 180 6.75 -32.42 -0.77
N VAL A 181 5.70 -33.00 -0.19
CA VAL A 181 5.67 -33.41 1.22
C VAL A 181 4.86 -34.67 1.42
N ASN A 182 5.20 -35.45 2.45
CA ASN A 182 4.41 -36.59 2.88
C ASN A 182 3.50 -36.20 4.06
N PRO A 183 2.38 -36.90 4.29
CA PRO A 183 1.68 -36.83 5.56
C PRO A 183 2.61 -37.02 6.76
N GLY A 184 2.35 -36.30 7.84
CA GLY A 184 3.21 -36.20 9.03
C GLY A 184 4.27 -35.09 8.96
N THR A 185 4.51 -34.51 7.78
CA THR A 185 5.46 -33.39 7.63
C THR A 185 4.89 -32.12 8.27
N THR A 186 5.69 -31.47 9.13
CA THR A 186 5.39 -30.14 9.65
C THR A 186 6.03 -29.07 8.76
N LEU A 187 5.19 -28.18 8.25
CA LEU A 187 5.59 -26.99 7.52
C LEU A 187 5.49 -25.76 8.41
N VAL A 188 6.37 -24.79 8.17
CA VAL A 188 6.30 -23.45 8.75
C VAL A 188 6.04 -22.48 7.61
N LEU A 189 4.80 -22.02 7.50
CA LEU A 189 4.42 -21.00 6.54
C LEU A 189 4.80 -19.65 7.13
N ARG A 190 5.62 -18.88 6.42
CA ARG A 190 5.94 -17.51 6.81
C ARG A 190 5.51 -16.51 5.76
N HIS A 191 5.16 -15.31 6.19
CA HIS A 191 4.87 -14.22 5.29
C HIS A 191 5.30 -12.87 5.88
N SER A 192 5.41 -11.86 5.01
CA SER A 192 5.62 -10.47 5.40
C SER A 192 4.29 -9.72 5.39
N VAL A 193 4.14 -8.76 6.30
CA VAL A 193 3.13 -7.70 6.15
C VAL A 193 3.83 -6.36 6.32
N GLN A 194 3.48 -5.38 5.50
CA GLN A 194 3.97 -4.01 5.63
C GLN A 194 2.80 -3.05 5.49
N ASP A 195 2.34 -2.57 6.63
CA ASP A 195 1.49 -1.38 6.73
C ASP A 195 2.37 -0.27 7.34
N PHE A 196 2.35 0.94 6.78
CA PHE A 196 3.19 2.03 7.30
C PHE A 196 2.59 2.66 8.55
N GLU A 197 1.28 2.50 8.72
CA GLU A 197 0.47 3.10 9.75
C GLU A 197 0.45 2.24 11.02
N THR A 198 0.48 0.92 10.87
CA THR A 198 0.39 -0.05 11.96
C THR A 198 1.74 -0.73 12.16
N ALA A 199 2.26 -0.70 13.40
CA ALA A 199 3.46 -1.48 13.72
C ALA A 199 3.20 -2.96 13.43
N ASP A 200 4.15 -3.66 12.81
CA ASP A 200 3.98 -5.06 12.39
C ASP A 200 3.38 -5.92 13.52
N ALA A 201 3.92 -5.86 14.75
CA ALA A 201 3.39 -6.62 15.89
C ALA A 201 1.89 -6.39 16.23
N ALA A 202 1.30 -5.29 15.78
CA ALA A 202 -0.10 -4.94 16.00
C ALA A 202 -1.01 -5.28 14.80
N ILE A 203 -0.45 -5.69 13.66
CA ILE A 203 -1.20 -6.06 12.46
C ILE A 203 -1.84 -7.45 12.65
N PRO A 204 -3.18 -7.58 12.51
CA PRO A 204 -3.86 -8.86 12.46
C PRO A 204 -3.76 -9.42 11.03
N PHE A 205 -3.25 -10.62 10.83
CA PHE A 205 -3.18 -11.23 9.49
C PHE A 205 -3.95 -12.57 9.47
N ALA A 206 -4.22 -13.06 8.25
CA ALA A 206 -4.85 -14.35 7.97
C ALA A 206 -4.06 -15.07 6.86
N ALA A 207 -3.44 -16.22 7.15
CA ALA A 207 -2.95 -17.09 6.10
C ALA A 207 -4.10 -18.00 5.64
N VAL A 208 -4.43 -17.96 4.35
CA VAL A 208 -5.45 -18.82 3.77
C VAL A 208 -4.76 -19.87 2.90
N ILE A 209 -4.99 -21.13 3.22
CA ILE A 209 -4.60 -22.23 2.34
C ILE A 209 -5.82 -22.53 1.47
N LEU A 210 -5.81 -22.03 0.24
CA LEU A 210 -6.89 -22.27 -0.70
C LEU A 210 -6.77 -23.68 -1.28
N GLY A 211 -7.96 -24.23 -1.50
CA GLY A 211 -8.23 -25.61 -1.86
C GLY A 211 -7.52 -26.18 -3.08
N VAL A 212 -7.70 -27.49 -3.18
CA VAL A 212 -7.17 -28.40 -4.20
C VAL A 212 -7.23 -27.81 -5.60
N VAL A 213 -6.07 -27.51 -6.17
CA VAL A 213 -5.93 -26.90 -7.49
C VAL A 213 -6.10 -27.94 -8.62
N SER A 214 -5.84 -29.23 -8.33
CA SER A 214 -6.19 -30.39 -9.16
C SER A 214 -5.89 -31.72 -8.43
N SER A 215 -6.57 -32.81 -8.83
CA SER A 215 -6.23 -34.19 -8.44
C SER A 215 -6.90 -35.21 -9.38
N PRO A 216 -6.36 -36.43 -9.57
CA PRO A 216 -7.16 -37.57 -10.04
C PRO A 216 -8.29 -37.95 -9.06
N ASN A 217 -8.21 -37.53 -7.78
CA ASN A 217 -9.26 -37.69 -6.77
C ASN A 217 -9.94 -36.35 -6.50
N LYS A 218 -11.05 -36.09 -7.21
CA LYS A 218 -11.81 -34.84 -7.18
C LYS A 218 -12.21 -34.40 -5.76
N ILE A 219 -11.53 -33.40 -5.24
CA ILE A 219 -12.17 -32.42 -4.35
C ILE A 219 -12.77 -31.36 -5.27
N ALA A 220 -14.02 -30.96 -5.04
CA ALA A 220 -14.67 -29.95 -5.88
C ALA A 220 -13.88 -28.63 -5.82
N ASP A 221 -13.72 -27.98 -6.99
CA ASP A 221 -13.11 -26.65 -7.07
C ASP A 221 -13.82 -25.69 -6.10
N GLY A 222 -13.04 -24.91 -5.36
CA GLY A 222 -13.57 -23.88 -4.45
C GLY A 222 -13.82 -24.31 -3.00
N LEU A 223 -13.47 -25.54 -2.59
CA LEU A 223 -13.44 -25.92 -1.16
C LEU A 223 -12.15 -25.48 -0.49
N ASN A 224 -12.19 -24.90 0.70
CA ASN A 224 -11.00 -24.48 1.45
C ASN A 224 -10.58 -25.52 2.49
N VAL A 225 -9.29 -25.54 2.85
CA VAL A 225 -8.81 -26.38 3.97
C VAL A 225 -9.27 -25.75 5.28
N VAL A 226 -9.81 -26.56 6.19
CA VAL A 226 -10.08 -26.15 7.57
C VAL A 226 -8.77 -26.12 8.35
N LEU A 227 -8.39 -24.95 8.86
CA LEU A 227 -7.16 -24.69 9.60
C LEU A 227 -7.40 -24.44 11.08
N GLU A 228 -8.55 -23.89 11.45
CA GLU A 228 -8.96 -23.57 12.82
C GLU A 228 -10.36 -24.13 13.10
N PRO A 229 -10.52 -25.44 13.37
CA PRO A 229 -11.82 -26.11 13.35
C PRO A 229 -12.88 -25.48 14.27
N THR A 230 -12.46 -24.89 15.39
CA THR A 230 -13.32 -24.31 16.42
C THR A 230 -13.51 -22.79 16.28
N ALA A 231 -12.85 -22.14 15.30
CA ALA A 231 -12.98 -20.70 15.09
C ALA A 231 -14.26 -20.34 14.32
N SER A 232 -14.68 -19.08 14.44
CA SER A 232 -15.78 -18.51 13.66
C SER A 232 -15.49 -18.47 12.15
N ASP A 233 -14.20 -18.42 11.78
CA ASP A 233 -13.74 -18.55 10.41
C ASP A 233 -12.73 -19.69 10.28
N PRO A 234 -13.21 -20.93 10.11
CA PRO A 234 -12.39 -22.13 10.27
C PRO A 234 -11.37 -22.35 9.15
N GLN A 235 -11.52 -21.67 8.02
CA GLN A 235 -10.60 -21.71 6.87
C GLN A 235 -9.44 -20.73 6.98
N THR A 236 -9.45 -19.87 8.01
CA THR A 236 -8.41 -18.85 8.23
C THR A 236 -7.35 -19.39 9.17
N GLY A 237 -6.15 -19.62 8.64
CA GLY A 237 -4.97 -20.01 9.40
C GLY A 237 -4.30 -18.79 10.01
N ARG A 238 -4.56 -18.54 11.29
CA ARG A 238 -3.86 -17.47 12.02
C ARG A 238 -2.39 -17.87 12.22
N THR A 239 -1.51 -16.95 11.89
CA THR A 239 -0.07 -16.96 12.17
C THR A 239 0.19 -16.18 13.48
N SER A 240 1.44 -16.15 13.92
CA SER A 240 1.89 -15.36 15.05
C SER A 240 3.00 -14.44 14.61
N TYR A 241 3.06 -13.24 15.18
CA TYR A 241 4.18 -12.33 14.97
C TYR A 241 5.47 -12.90 15.57
N ASP A 242 6.55 -12.78 14.82
CA ASP A 242 7.91 -13.22 15.12
C ASP A 242 8.90 -12.19 14.55
N ALA A 243 9.30 -11.23 15.39
CA ALA A 243 10.28 -10.21 15.04
C ALA A 243 11.64 -10.79 14.57
N ALA A 244 11.95 -12.05 14.91
CA ALA A 244 13.20 -12.72 14.52
C ALA A 244 13.09 -13.45 13.17
N GLY A 245 12.01 -13.22 12.41
CA GLY A 245 11.81 -13.85 11.12
C GLY A 245 12.93 -13.63 10.10
N PRO A 246 13.14 -14.59 9.18
CA PRO A 246 14.20 -14.51 8.18
C PRO A 246 13.91 -13.41 7.16
N MET A 247 14.96 -12.84 6.60
CA MET A 247 14.85 -11.93 5.46
C MET A 247 14.66 -12.72 4.16
N SER A 248 13.78 -12.26 3.28
CA SER A 248 13.57 -12.78 1.94
C SER A 248 13.27 -11.65 0.98
N ARG A 249 13.91 -11.65 -0.20
CA ARG A 249 13.73 -10.64 -1.27
C ARG A 249 13.69 -9.15 -0.86
N GLY A 250 14.20 -8.82 0.32
CA GLY A 250 14.19 -7.46 0.89
C GLY A 250 13.21 -7.27 2.05
N ASP A 251 12.26 -8.19 2.25
CA ASP A 251 11.26 -8.17 3.30
C ASP A 251 11.60 -9.13 4.44
N ARG A 252 11.11 -8.81 5.65
CA ARG A 252 11.19 -9.71 6.80
C ARG A 252 9.94 -10.59 6.82
N LEU A 253 10.12 -11.90 6.90
CA LEU A 253 9.02 -12.86 7.05
C LEU A 253 8.69 -13.04 8.54
N ASP A 254 8.13 -11.97 9.10
CA ASP A 254 7.87 -11.73 10.51
C ASP A 254 6.57 -12.35 11.04
N TYR A 255 5.85 -13.08 10.19
CA TYR A 255 4.67 -13.83 10.58
C TYR A 255 4.82 -15.30 10.26
N LEU A 256 4.41 -16.18 11.18
CA LEU A 256 4.56 -17.63 10.99
C LEU A 256 3.40 -18.48 11.51
N ARG A 257 3.08 -19.55 10.78
CA ARG A 257 2.18 -20.62 11.23
C ARG A 257 2.84 -21.96 10.99
N SER A 258 2.88 -22.77 12.04
CA SER A 258 3.23 -24.19 11.89
C SER A 258 2.00 -25.00 11.54
N TRP A 259 2.14 -25.92 10.59
CA TRP A 259 1.07 -26.82 10.17
C TRP A 259 1.61 -28.21 9.87
N THR A 260 1.12 -29.22 10.59
CA THR A 260 1.44 -30.62 10.33
C THR A 260 0.40 -31.22 9.39
N ILE A 261 0.85 -31.73 8.25
CA ILE A 261 -0.03 -32.29 7.23
C ILE A 261 -0.53 -33.65 7.70
N GLY A 262 -1.85 -33.79 7.86
CA GLY A 262 -2.47 -35.08 8.20
C GLY A 262 -2.51 -36.03 7.02
N THR A 263 -2.81 -37.31 7.30
CA THR A 263 -3.20 -38.28 6.25
C THR A 263 -4.57 -37.95 5.65
N THR A 264 -5.39 -37.25 6.41
CA THR A 264 -6.68 -36.68 6.01
C THR A 264 -6.67 -35.17 6.23
N LEU A 265 -7.42 -34.45 5.42
CA LEU A 265 -7.72 -33.02 5.61
C LEU A 265 -9.22 -32.85 5.75
N THR A 266 -9.65 -31.92 6.60
CA THR A 266 -11.03 -31.44 6.58
C THR A 266 -11.13 -30.27 5.62
N VAL A 267 -12.06 -30.32 4.67
CA VAL A 267 -12.36 -29.25 3.72
C VAL A 267 -13.75 -28.67 3.95
N ILE A 268 -13.94 -27.41 3.58
CA ILE A 268 -15.17 -26.64 3.83
C ILE A 268 -15.58 -25.86 2.58
N ASP A 269 -16.89 -25.74 2.33
CA ASP A 269 -17.40 -24.78 1.34
C ASP A 269 -17.39 -23.37 1.96
N PRO A 270 -16.63 -22.41 1.40
CA PRO A 270 -16.56 -21.05 1.94
C PRO A 270 -17.92 -20.32 1.94
N ARG A 271 -18.87 -20.74 1.10
CA ARG A 271 -20.23 -20.19 1.00
C ARG A 271 -21.21 -20.87 1.96
N HIS A 272 -20.91 -22.10 2.37
CA HIS A 272 -21.74 -22.94 3.23
C HIS A 272 -20.86 -23.57 4.32
N LYS A 273 -20.48 -22.75 5.32
CA LYS A 273 -19.47 -23.11 6.34
C LYS A 273 -19.87 -24.29 7.26
N GLU A 274 -21.15 -24.67 7.23
CA GLU A 274 -21.69 -25.87 7.87
C GLU A 274 -21.27 -27.16 7.16
N ASN A 275 -20.94 -27.10 5.87
CA ASN A 275 -20.60 -28.26 5.04
C ASN A 275 -19.10 -28.55 5.13
N ARG A 276 -18.75 -29.51 5.99
CA ARG A 276 -17.36 -29.98 6.18
C ARG A 276 -17.23 -31.45 5.79
N PHE A 277 -16.12 -31.78 5.13
CA PHE A 277 -15.86 -33.12 4.63
C PHE A 277 -14.42 -33.51 4.91
N ASP A 278 -14.19 -34.75 5.35
CA ASP A 278 -12.85 -35.30 5.45
C ASP A 278 -12.46 -36.01 4.15
N VAL A 279 -11.27 -35.71 3.67
CA VAL A 279 -10.73 -36.21 2.41
C VAL A 279 -9.31 -36.73 2.60
N SER A 280 -8.90 -37.67 1.76
CA SER A 280 -7.49 -38.09 1.74
C SER A 280 -6.59 -36.93 1.35
N ALA A 281 -5.51 -36.72 2.09
CA ALA A 281 -4.52 -35.70 1.79
C ALA A 281 -3.62 -36.09 0.60
N HIS A 282 -3.44 -37.39 0.36
CA HIS A 282 -2.54 -37.92 -0.65
C HIS A 282 -2.97 -37.52 -2.06
N GLY A 283 -2.02 -36.98 -2.85
CA GLY A 283 -2.24 -36.55 -4.22
C GLY A 283 -2.97 -35.21 -4.36
N LEU A 284 -3.16 -34.48 -3.27
CA LEU A 284 -3.70 -33.12 -3.31
C LEU A 284 -2.60 -32.10 -3.61
N THR A 285 -2.94 -31.08 -4.39
CA THR A 285 -2.13 -29.88 -4.57
C THR A 285 -2.85 -28.69 -3.96
N LEU A 286 -2.25 -28.07 -2.96
CA LEU A 286 -2.80 -26.93 -2.24
C LEU A 286 -2.08 -25.65 -2.65
N ALA A 287 -2.79 -24.53 -2.66
CA ALA A 287 -2.19 -23.23 -2.91
C ALA A 287 -2.22 -22.38 -1.63
N VAL A 288 -1.10 -21.73 -1.31
CA VAL A 288 -0.95 -20.92 -0.10
C VAL A 288 -1.04 -19.45 -0.47
N PHE A 289 -1.87 -18.70 0.25
CA PHE A 289 -2.06 -17.27 0.10
C PHE A 289 -1.95 -16.57 1.45
N ALA A 290 -1.29 -15.42 1.51
CA ALA A 290 -1.37 -14.52 2.65
C ALA A 290 -2.41 -13.43 2.36
N VAL A 291 -3.31 -13.19 3.31
CA VAL A 291 -4.35 -12.18 3.21
C VAL A 291 -4.26 -11.26 4.42
N TYR A 292 -4.27 -9.97 4.15
CA TYR A 292 -4.39 -8.95 5.18
C TYR A 292 -5.86 -8.56 5.36
N LEU A 293 -6.31 -8.56 6.61
CA LEU A 293 -7.69 -8.25 6.99
C LEU A 293 -7.66 -7.22 8.11
N ASP A 294 -7.72 -5.94 7.73
CA ASP A 294 -7.69 -4.80 8.65
C ASP A 294 -8.84 -4.88 9.69
N ALA A 295 -10.05 -5.24 9.25
CA ALA A 295 -11.17 -5.57 10.14
C ALA A 295 -12.16 -6.58 9.54
N LEU A 296 -12.45 -7.65 10.29
CA LEU A 296 -13.55 -8.59 10.05
C LEU A 296 -14.82 -8.05 10.75
N PRO A 297 -15.55 -7.05 10.19
CA PRO A 297 -16.28 -7.17 8.92
C PRO A 297 -16.41 -5.84 8.16
N GLY A 298 -15.61 -5.58 7.13
CA GLY A 298 -15.86 -4.37 6.32
C GLY A 298 -14.89 -4.02 5.20
N GLY A 299 -13.69 -4.59 5.18
CA GLY A 299 -12.74 -4.30 4.10
C GLY A 299 -11.67 -5.37 4.06
N MET A 300 -11.61 -6.11 2.95
CA MET A 300 -10.45 -6.96 2.65
C MET A 300 -9.44 -6.05 1.94
N ALA A 301 -8.36 -5.70 2.63
CA ALA A 301 -7.28 -4.91 2.06
C ALA A 301 -6.23 -5.87 1.49
N ALA A 302 -6.33 -6.09 0.18
CA ALA A 302 -5.42 -6.86 -0.68
C ALA A 302 -5.51 -8.41 -0.60
N PHE A 303 -5.68 -9.00 -1.78
CA PHE A 303 -5.35 -10.39 -2.08
C PHE A 303 -4.12 -10.37 -2.98
N ASP A 304 -3.04 -11.04 -2.60
CA ASP A 304 -1.98 -11.37 -3.56
C ASP A 304 -2.04 -12.84 -3.94
N THR A 305 -1.78 -13.14 -5.21
CA THR A 305 -1.84 -14.48 -5.80
C THR A 305 -0.45 -15.06 -6.07
N SER A 306 0.54 -14.78 -5.22
CA SER A 306 1.83 -15.46 -5.21
C SER A 306 1.70 -16.88 -4.60
N ALA A 307 0.91 -17.72 -5.27
CA ALA A 307 0.59 -19.06 -4.79
C ALA A 307 1.84 -19.96 -4.77
N SER A 308 2.48 -20.09 -3.61
CA SER A 308 3.32 -21.25 -3.33
C SER A 308 2.41 -22.48 -3.30
N GLN A 309 2.78 -23.53 -4.02
CA GLN A 309 2.00 -24.76 -4.09
C GLN A 309 2.62 -25.84 -3.21
N ILE A 310 1.78 -26.60 -2.51
CA ILE A 310 2.18 -27.78 -1.74
C ILE A 310 1.55 -29.00 -2.42
N GLN A 311 2.38 -29.94 -2.85
CA GLN A 311 1.93 -31.22 -3.39
C GLN A 311 2.15 -32.33 -2.35
N ILE A 312 1.07 -32.95 -1.92
CA ILE A 312 1.12 -34.03 -0.93
C ILE A 312 1.27 -35.36 -1.68
N GLN A 313 2.33 -36.10 -1.36
CA GLN A 313 2.69 -37.38 -1.96
C GLN A 313 2.16 -38.58 -1.20
#